data_AF-A0A849FPY1-F1
#
_entry.id   AF-A0A849FPY1-F1
#
_cell.length_a   1.000
_cell.length_b   1.000
_cell.length_c   1.000
_cell.angle_alpha   90.00
_cell.angle_beta   90.00
_cell.angle_gamma   90.00
#
_symmetry.space_group_name_H-M   'P 1'
#
loop_
_entity.id
_entity.type
_entity.pdbx_description
1 polymer ?
#
loop_
_entity_poly.entity_id
_entity_poly.type
_entity_poly.pdbx_seq_one_letter_code
_entity_poly.pdbx_strand_id
1 'polypeptide(L)'
;MTLFTSKREKKLWLWAFVVFLGIFATLFFGQPLADLFSSQDLRAIIFVLVMILVGITILVHALKTKPSRNELTLWIGLLAVYTMFILRLGMAERTHLMEYSVLAIFIHSAFMERVDQGKQIRFPALTALVSTFLIGVLDECIQIFLPNRYFDPEDIIFNCMAATMAIGSSMILNWARMRRKNSKLK
;
A
#
# COMPACT_ATOMS: atom_id res chain seq x y z
N MET A 1 30.23 -3.88 -5.01
CA MET A 1 29.01 -3.14 -5.43
C MET A 1 28.15 -2.91 -4.20
N THR A 2 27.70 -1.68 -3.93
CA THR A 2 26.78 -1.44 -2.81
C THR A 2 25.40 -1.97 -3.17
N LEU A 3 24.75 -2.71 -2.26
CA LEU A 3 23.39 -3.25 -2.43
C LEU A 3 22.33 -2.16 -2.63
N PHE A 4 22.60 -0.94 -2.13
CA PHE A 4 21.73 0.24 -2.24
C PHE A 4 22.50 1.39 -2.89
N THR A 5 21.79 2.24 -3.62
CA THR A 5 22.32 3.45 -4.28
C THR A 5 22.24 4.68 -3.38
N SER A 6 21.29 4.75 -2.45
CA SER A 6 21.18 5.86 -1.50
C SER A 6 20.72 5.42 -0.10
N LYS A 7 20.96 6.30 0.90
CA LYS A 7 20.43 6.11 2.27
C LYS A 7 18.89 6.05 2.29
N ARG A 8 18.25 6.81 1.40
CA ARG A 8 16.79 6.83 1.26
C ARG A 8 16.28 5.51 0.69
N GLU A 9 16.94 4.98 -0.33
CA GLU A 9 16.60 3.67 -0.89
C GLU A 9 16.67 2.57 0.16
N LYS A 10 17.76 2.54 0.96
CA LYS A 10 17.91 1.60 2.08
C LYS A 10 16.74 1.70 3.08
N LYS A 11 16.33 2.92 3.42
CA LYS A 11 15.22 3.14 4.36
C LYS A 11 13.89 2.66 3.77
N LEU A 12 13.65 2.88 2.47
CA LEU A 12 12.43 2.41 1.79
C LEU A 12 12.36 0.88 1.75
N TRP A 13 13.48 0.21 1.43
CA TRP A 13 13.55 -1.26 1.49
C TRP A 13 13.38 -1.80 2.91
N LEU A 14 13.94 -1.12 3.91
CA LEU A 14 13.72 -1.49 5.31
C LEU A 14 12.23 -1.41 5.67
N TRP A 15 11.53 -0.35 5.28
CA TRP A 15 10.08 -0.24 5.52
C TRP A 15 9.27 -1.26 4.73
N ALA A 16 9.61 -1.52 3.47
CA ALA A 16 9.00 -2.60 2.70
C ALA A 16 9.18 -3.96 3.41
N PHE A 17 10.37 -4.22 3.95
CA PHE A 17 10.67 -5.44 4.70
C PHE A 17 9.89 -5.52 6.02
N VAL A 18 9.75 -4.41 6.76
CA VAL A 18 8.93 -4.35 7.98
C VAL A 18 7.46 -4.65 7.66
N VAL A 19 6.92 -4.08 6.58
CA VAL A 19 5.54 -4.35 6.13
C VAL A 19 5.38 -5.81 5.70
N PHE A 20 6.34 -6.34 4.94
CA PHE A 20 6.38 -7.76 4.56
C PHE A 20 6.36 -8.68 5.79
N LEU A 21 7.18 -8.39 6.81
CA LEU A 21 7.15 -9.15 8.06
C LEU A 21 5.81 -9.01 8.79
N GLY A 22 5.20 -7.83 8.75
CA GLY A 22 3.87 -7.59 9.29
C GLY A 22 2.82 -8.50 8.66
N ILE A 23 2.75 -8.53 7.33
CA ILE A 23 1.85 -9.39 6.55
C ILE A 23 2.07 -10.86 6.93
N PHE A 24 3.32 -11.33 6.90
CA PHE A 24 3.62 -12.74 7.17
C PHE A 24 3.39 -13.10 8.65
N ALA A 25 3.49 -12.13 9.57
CA ALA A 25 3.11 -12.34 10.96
C ALA A 25 1.58 -12.49 11.12
N THR A 26 0.76 -11.80 10.30
CA THR A 26 -0.71 -11.93 10.38
C THR A 26 -1.19 -13.33 9.98
N LEU A 27 -0.43 -14.07 9.19
CA LEU A 27 -0.70 -15.49 8.90
C LEU A 27 -0.75 -16.34 10.19
N PHE A 28 0.21 -16.14 11.09
CA PHE A 28 0.33 -16.93 12.32
C PHE A 28 -0.48 -16.37 13.48
N PHE A 29 -0.56 -15.04 13.60
CA PHE A 29 -1.19 -14.38 14.76
C PHE A 29 -2.60 -13.86 14.46
N GLY A 30 -3.02 -13.80 13.20
CA GLY A 30 -4.30 -13.20 12.80
C GLY A 30 -5.51 -13.91 13.42
N GLN A 31 -5.59 -15.24 13.29
CA GLN A 31 -6.66 -16.04 13.88
C GLN A 31 -6.65 -16.01 15.43
N PRO A 32 -5.51 -16.29 16.12
CA PRO A 32 -5.45 -16.18 17.57
C PRO A 32 -5.84 -14.79 18.13
N LEU A 33 -5.42 -13.71 17.46
CA LEU A 33 -5.82 -12.36 17.86
C LEU A 33 -7.31 -12.12 17.58
N ALA A 34 -7.82 -12.59 16.44
CA ALA A 34 -9.24 -12.51 16.14
C ALA A 34 -10.06 -13.22 17.22
N ASP A 35 -9.70 -14.43 17.62
CA ASP A 35 -10.39 -15.19 18.66
C ASP A 35 -10.35 -14.49 20.03
N LEU A 36 -9.24 -13.83 20.36
CA LEU A 36 -9.12 -12.99 21.56
C LEU A 36 -10.09 -11.80 21.54
N PHE A 37 -10.37 -11.26 20.36
CA PHE A 37 -11.31 -10.16 20.11
C PHE A 37 -12.59 -10.67 19.43
N SER A 38 -13.24 -11.65 20.04
CA SER A 38 -14.42 -12.35 19.49
C SER A 38 -15.62 -11.44 19.21
N SER A 39 -15.73 -10.30 19.88
CA SER A 39 -16.80 -9.32 19.61
C SER A 39 -16.56 -8.60 18.28
N GLN A 40 -17.47 -8.78 17.31
CA GLN A 40 -17.44 -8.07 16.03
C GLN A 40 -17.43 -6.54 16.22
N ASP A 41 -18.17 -6.03 17.22
CA ASP A 41 -18.23 -4.60 17.53
C ASP A 41 -16.85 -4.02 17.87
N LEU A 42 -16.06 -4.73 18.66
CA LEU A 42 -14.72 -4.27 19.03
C LEU A 42 -13.78 -4.24 17.82
N ARG A 43 -13.84 -5.26 16.94
CA ARG A 43 -13.05 -5.27 15.69
C ARG A 43 -13.44 -4.11 14.78
N ALA A 44 -14.74 -3.81 14.67
CA ALA A 44 -15.25 -2.68 13.90
C ALA A 44 -14.79 -1.33 14.51
N ILE A 45 -14.85 -1.18 15.83
CA ILE A 45 -14.37 0.02 16.54
C ILE A 45 -12.88 0.23 16.30
N ILE A 46 -12.05 -0.81 16.44
CA ILE A 46 -10.60 -0.73 16.19
C ILE A 46 -10.34 -0.31 14.74
N PHE A 47 -11.03 -0.92 13.78
CA PHE A 47 -10.92 -0.56 12.36
C PHE A 47 -11.27 0.92 12.13
N VAL A 48 -12.38 1.41 12.70
CA VAL A 48 -12.79 2.81 12.58
C VAL A 48 -11.77 3.75 13.22
N LEU A 49 -11.22 3.41 14.39
CA LEU A 49 -10.18 4.20 15.04
C LEU A 49 -8.92 4.31 14.17
N VAL A 50 -8.47 3.21 13.57
CA VAL A 50 -7.34 3.20 12.63
C VAL A 50 -7.65 4.09 11.41
N MET A 51 -8.85 3.98 10.84
CA MET A 51 -9.28 4.82 9.72
C MET A 51 -9.30 6.31 10.07
N ILE A 52 -9.74 6.66 11.28
CA ILE A 52 -9.71 8.04 11.79
C ILE A 52 -8.26 8.53 11.91
N LEU A 53 -7.35 7.73 12.48
CA LEU A 53 -5.93 8.09 12.60
C LEU A 53 -5.26 8.30 11.24
N VAL A 54 -5.56 7.44 10.27
CA VAL A 54 -5.13 7.61 8.88
C VAL A 54 -5.70 8.91 8.29
N GLY A 55 -6.99 9.17 8.48
CA GLY A 55 -7.65 10.40 8.05
C GLY A 55 -7.02 11.66 8.65
N ILE A 56 -6.73 11.66 9.94
CA ILE A 56 -6.02 12.76 10.63
C ILE A 56 -4.62 12.94 10.04
N THR A 57 -3.89 11.85 9.81
CA THR A 57 -2.54 11.91 9.22
C THR A 57 -2.57 12.56 7.84
N ILE A 58 -3.53 12.17 6.99
CA ILE A 58 -3.75 12.77 5.67
C ILE A 58 -4.10 14.25 5.80
N LEU A 59 -5.00 14.61 6.73
CA LEU A 59 -5.41 16.01 6.96
C LEU A 59 -4.22 16.87 7.40
N VAL A 60 -3.45 16.43 8.40
CA VAL A 60 -2.25 17.13 8.88
C VAL A 60 -1.23 17.28 7.74
N HIS A 61 -1.05 16.24 6.93
CA HIS A 61 -0.17 16.31 5.76
C HIS A 61 -0.66 17.32 4.72
N ALA A 62 -1.97 17.34 4.43
CA ALA A 62 -2.57 18.28 3.48
C ALA A 62 -2.44 19.74 3.97
N LEU A 63 -2.65 19.99 5.27
CA LEU A 63 -2.49 21.32 5.87
C LEU A 63 -1.04 21.82 5.76
N LYS A 64 -0.05 20.93 5.94
CA LYS A 64 1.37 21.29 5.81
C LYS A 64 1.81 21.52 4.36
N THR A 65 1.25 20.77 3.41
CA THR A 65 1.70 20.78 2.00
C THR A 65 0.95 21.79 1.11
N LYS A 66 -0.21 22.32 1.57
CA LYS A 66 -1.06 23.28 0.83
C LYS A 66 -1.29 22.83 -0.63
N PRO A 67 -1.97 21.68 -0.83
CA PRO A 67 -2.23 21.11 -2.15
C PRO A 67 -3.04 22.08 -3.03
N SER A 68 -2.90 21.95 -4.35
CA SER A 68 -3.70 22.76 -5.29
C SER A 68 -5.13 22.27 -5.37
N ARG A 69 -6.05 23.07 -5.94
CA ARG A 69 -7.45 22.65 -6.17
C ARG A 69 -7.53 21.35 -6.97
N ASN A 70 -6.70 21.21 -8.01
CA ASN A 70 -6.64 19.98 -8.82
C ASN A 70 -6.09 18.79 -8.03
N GLU A 71 -5.08 19.01 -7.19
CA GLU A 71 -4.54 17.96 -6.30
C GLU A 71 -5.58 17.53 -5.27
N LEU A 72 -6.34 18.48 -4.70
CA LEU A 72 -7.44 18.18 -3.78
C LEU A 72 -8.55 17.38 -4.46
N THR A 73 -8.96 17.74 -5.68
CA THR A 73 -9.94 16.98 -6.46
C THR A 73 -9.46 15.55 -6.72
N LEU A 74 -8.18 15.36 -7.04
CA LEU A 74 -7.59 14.02 -7.20
C LEU A 74 -7.61 13.23 -5.89
N TRP A 75 -7.22 13.84 -4.76
CA TRP A 75 -7.29 13.19 -3.46
C TRP A 75 -8.70 12.77 -3.08
N ILE A 76 -9.69 13.63 -3.29
CA ILE A 76 -11.10 13.33 -3.00
C ILE A 76 -11.60 12.21 -3.93
N GLY A 77 -11.28 12.26 -5.22
CA GLY A 77 -11.65 11.21 -6.17
C GLY A 77 -11.04 9.86 -5.83
N LEU A 78 -9.75 9.84 -5.49
CA LEU A 78 -9.05 8.63 -5.05
C LEU A 78 -9.65 8.09 -3.74
N LEU A 79 -9.91 8.97 -2.76
CA LEU A 79 -10.54 8.58 -1.50
C LEU A 79 -11.92 7.98 -1.74
N ALA A 80 -12.74 8.56 -2.62
CA ALA A 80 -14.06 8.03 -2.95
C ALA A 80 -13.98 6.64 -3.60
N VAL A 81 -13.06 6.44 -4.56
CA VAL A 81 -12.84 5.14 -5.20
C VAL A 81 -12.36 4.09 -4.19
N TYR A 82 -11.37 4.43 -3.35
CA TYR A 82 -10.87 3.53 -2.30
C TYR A 82 -11.95 3.19 -1.28
N THR A 83 -12.76 4.17 -0.87
CA THR A 83 -13.86 3.95 0.08
C THR A 83 -14.91 3.03 -0.54
N MET A 84 -15.35 3.28 -1.78
CA MET A 84 -16.29 2.40 -2.46
C MET A 84 -15.75 0.98 -2.65
N PHE A 85 -14.45 0.83 -2.90
CA PHE A 85 -13.82 -0.47 -3.04
C PHE A 85 -13.78 -1.21 -1.69
N ILE A 86 -13.28 -0.57 -0.62
CA ILE A 86 -13.24 -1.13 0.74
C ILE A 86 -14.63 -1.57 1.22
N LEU A 87 -15.67 -0.78 0.96
CA LEU A 87 -17.04 -1.09 1.40
C LEU A 87 -17.63 -2.32 0.71
N ARG A 88 -17.11 -2.72 -0.46
CA ARG A 88 -17.53 -3.93 -1.18
C ARG A 88 -16.82 -5.20 -0.72
N LEU A 89 -15.70 -5.05 -0.01
CA LEU A 89 -14.84 -6.16 0.42
C LEU A 89 -15.24 -6.69 1.81
N GLY A 90 -14.95 -7.95 2.07
CA GLY A 90 -14.97 -8.58 3.38
C GLY A 90 -13.87 -8.06 4.32
N MET A 91 -13.94 -8.36 5.62
CA MET A 91 -12.98 -7.82 6.61
C MET A 91 -11.53 -8.25 6.36
N ALA A 92 -11.31 -9.49 5.91
CA ALA A 92 -9.97 -9.99 5.56
C ALA A 92 -9.42 -9.25 4.34
N GLU A 93 -10.17 -9.26 3.23
CA GLU A 93 -9.85 -8.54 1.99
C GLU A 93 -9.55 -7.04 2.21
N ARG A 94 -10.29 -6.36 3.12
CA ARG A 94 -10.03 -4.96 3.49
C ARG A 94 -8.66 -4.75 4.13
N THR A 95 -8.22 -5.70 4.95
CA THR A 95 -6.94 -5.62 5.66
C THR A 95 -5.80 -5.87 4.65
N HIS A 96 -5.93 -6.91 3.84
CA HIS A 96 -5.01 -7.22 2.75
C HIS A 96 -4.86 -6.03 1.77
N LEU A 97 -5.97 -5.37 1.40
CA LEU A 97 -5.95 -4.18 0.57
C LEU A 97 -5.00 -3.11 1.13
N MET A 98 -5.08 -2.82 2.43
CA MET A 98 -4.24 -1.81 3.07
C MET A 98 -2.78 -2.23 3.10
N GLU A 99 -2.52 -3.47 3.54
CA GLU A 99 -1.17 -4.01 3.68
C GLU A 99 -0.42 -4.04 2.34
N TYR A 100 -1.06 -4.59 1.30
CA TYR A 100 -0.47 -4.68 -0.03
C TYR A 100 -0.37 -3.33 -0.73
N SER A 101 -1.28 -2.38 -0.46
CA SER A 101 -1.14 -1.00 -0.96
C SER A 101 0.10 -0.32 -0.38
N VAL A 102 0.34 -0.45 0.93
CA VAL A 102 1.49 0.15 1.60
C VAL A 102 2.79 -0.51 1.13
N LEU A 103 2.82 -1.84 1.04
CA LEU A 103 3.96 -2.59 0.52
C LEU A 103 4.32 -2.15 -0.90
N ALA A 104 3.32 -2.08 -1.80
CA ALA A 104 3.51 -1.65 -3.18
C ALA A 104 4.09 -0.23 -3.27
N ILE A 105 3.62 0.71 -2.44
CA ILE A 105 4.14 2.08 -2.40
C ILE A 105 5.61 2.11 -1.99
N PHE A 106 6.02 1.34 -0.98
CA PHE A 106 7.42 1.31 -0.55
C PHE A 106 8.33 0.69 -1.61
N ILE A 107 7.92 -0.44 -2.20
CA ILE A 107 8.68 -1.10 -3.27
C ILE A 107 8.81 -0.18 -4.48
N HIS A 108 7.71 0.42 -4.93
CA HIS A 108 7.70 1.36 -6.04
C HIS A 108 8.59 2.58 -5.76
N SER A 109 8.48 3.16 -4.57
CA SER A 109 9.31 4.30 -4.16
C SER A 109 10.81 3.94 -4.13
N ALA A 110 11.15 2.73 -3.69
CA ALA A 110 12.54 2.26 -3.67
C ALA A 110 13.11 2.10 -5.09
N PHE A 111 12.33 1.53 -6.01
CA PHE A 111 12.74 1.45 -7.42
C PHE A 111 12.84 2.81 -8.09
N MET A 112 11.92 3.74 -7.81
CA MET A 112 11.99 5.12 -8.30
C MET A 112 13.24 5.84 -7.79
N GLU A 113 13.55 5.75 -6.50
CA GLU A 113 14.78 6.31 -5.93
C GLU A 113 16.03 5.71 -6.59
N ARG A 114 16.03 4.41 -6.87
CA ARG A 114 17.14 3.75 -7.56
C ARG A 114 17.33 4.30 -8.98
N VAL A 115 16.24 4.56 -9.71
CA VAL A 115 16.27 5.21 -11.03
C VAL A 115 16.79 6.65 -10.93
N ASP A 116 16.34 7.42 -9.93
CA ASP A 116 16.78 8.80 -9.70
C ASP A 116 18.30 8.88 -9.40
N GLN A 117 18.88 7.83 -8.83
CA GLN A 117 20.33 7.70 -8.60
C GLN A 117 21.10 7.16 -9.83
N GLY A 118 20.49 7.14 -11.01
CA GLY A 118 21.14 6.83 -12.28
C GLY A 118 21.24 5.35 -12.63
N LYS A 119 20.55 4.45 -11.90
CA LYS A 119 20.45 3.04 -12.31
C LYS A 119 19.34 2.83 -13.33
N GLN A 120 19.60 1.98 -14.31
CA GLN A 120 18.62 1.68 -15.34
C GLN A 120 17.65 0.58 -14.88
N ILE A 121 16.48 0.99 -14.39
CA ILE A 121 15.32 0.12 -14.30
C ILE A 121 14.33 0.60 -15.36
N ARG A 122 14.07 -0.25 -16.36
CA ARG A 122 13.29 0.14 -17.55
C ARG A 122 11.84 0.53 -17.22
N PHE A 123 11.22 -0.19 -16.29
CA PHE A 123 9.81 0.00 -15.92
C PHE A 123 9.60 -0.14 -14.40
N PRO A 124 10.01 0.87 -13.58
CA PRO A 124 10.02 0.74 -12.12
C PRO A 124 8.63 0.43 -11.52
N ALA A 125 7.56 1.01 -12.08
CA ALA A 125 6.19 0.72 -11.67
C ALA A 125 5.77 -0.73 -11.94
N LEU A 126 6.08 -1.25 -13.15
CA LEU A 126 5.78 -2.64 -13.51
C LEU A 126 6.61 -3.62 -12.66
N THR A 127 7.89 -3.32 -12.43
CA THR A 127 8.75 -4.13 -11.57
C THR A 127 8.23 -4.16 -10.13
N ALA A 128 7.74 -3.03 -9.61
CA ALA A 128 7.12 -2.98 -8.28
C ALA A 128 5.82 -3.79 -8.22
N LEU A 129 4.98 -3.70 -9.24
CA LEU A 129 3.74 -4.45 -9.34
C LEU A 129 4.01 -5.95 -9.37
N VAL A 130 4.93 -6.41 -10.22
CA VAL A 130 5.32 -7.83 -10.31
C VAL A 130 5.93 -8.31 -8.98
N SER A 131 6.79 -7.52 -8.36
CA SER A 131 7.38 -7.89 -7.07
C SER A 131 6.31 -8.05 -5.99
N THR A 132 5.34 -7.12 -5.93
CA THR A 132 4.24 -7.18 -4.95
C THR A 132 3.30 -8.35 -5.25
N PHE A 133 2.98 -8.60 -6.51
CA PHE A 133 2.20 -9.75 -6.95
C PHE A 133 2.85 -11.08 -6.53
N LEU A 134 4.16 -11.24 -6.74
CA LEU A 134 4.89 -12.44 -6.34
C LEU A 134 4.89 -12.64 -4.82
N ILE A 135 4.93 -11.56 -4.04
CA ILE A 135 4.76 -11.63 -2.58
C ILE A 135 3.35 -12.12 -2.23
N GLY A 136 2.31 -11.62 -2.90
CA GLY A 136 0.93 -12.07 -2.70
C GLY A 136 0.71 -13.53 -3.07
N VAL A 137 1.34 -14.00 -4.15
CA VAL A 137 1.33 -15.44 -4.50
C VAL A 137 2.03 -16.25 -3.42
N LEU A 138 3.17 -15.79 -2.92
CA LEU A 138 3.90 -16.48 -1.85
C LEU A 138 3.09 -16.58 -0.56
N ASP A 139 2.42 -15.50 -0.18
CA ASP A 139 1.52 -15.41 0.98
C ASP A 139 0.44 -16.51 0.90
N GLU A 140 -0.30 -16.57 -0.21
CA GLU A 140 -1.30 -17.61 -0.45
C GLU A 140 -0.70 -19.02 -0.49
N CYS A 141 0.46 -19.21 -1.12
CA CYS A 141 1.13 -20.50 -1.13
C CYS A 141 1.52 -20.97 0.30
N ILE A 142 1.82 -20.06 1.22
CA ILE A 142 2.09 -20.41 2.61
C ILE A 142 0.81 -20.80 3.34
N GLN A 143 -0.33 -20.16 3.02
CA GLN A 143 -1.62 -20.52 3.60
C GLN A 143 -2.00 -21.99 3.39
N ILE A 144 -1.54 -22.63 2.31
CA ILE A 144 -1.70 -24.08 2.05
C ILE A 144 -1.21 -24.95 3.23
N PHE A 145 -0.16 -24.50 3.92
CA PHE A 145 0.48 -25.26 4.99
C PHE A 145 -0.02 -24.89 6.39
N LEU A 146 -0.92 -23.90 6.51
CA LEU A 146 -1.38 -23.40 7.80
C LEU A 146 -2.73 -24.02 8.19
N PRO A 147 -2.86 -24.59 9.41
CA PRO A 147 -4.14 -25.08 9.89
C PRO A 147 -5.11 -23.88 10.06
N ASN A 148 -6.35 -24.04 9.58
CA ASN A 148 -7.41 -23.02 9.59
C ASN A 148 -7.25 -21.88 8.56
N ARG A 149 -6.41 -22.08 7.54
CA ARG A 149 -6.33 -21.22 6.35
C ARG A 149 -6.49 -22.06 5.09
N TYR A 150 -6.97 -21.45 4.02
CA TYR A 150 -7.16 -22.09 2.73
C TYR A 150 -6.56 -21.19 1.66
N PHE A 151 -5.97 -21.81 0.65
CA PHE A 151 -5.50 -21.09 -0.53
C PHE A 151 -6.69 -20.50 -1.28
N ASP A 152 -6.73 -19.17 -1.40
CA ASP A 152 -7.77 -18.47 -2.15
C ASP A 152 -7.17 -17.67 -3.33
N PRO A 153 -7.38 -18.12 -4.58
CA PRO A 153 -6.94 -17.37 -5.75
C PRO A 153 -7.51 -15.95 -5.83
N GLU A 154 -8.68 -15.69 -5.23
CA GLU A 154 -9.30 -14.37 -5.21
C GLU A 154 -8.44 -13.37 -4.41
N ASP A 155 -7.79 -13.82 -3.32
CA ASP A 155 -6.90 -12.98 -2.51
C ASP A 155 -5.67 -12.51 -3.32
N ILE A 156 -5.11 -13.35 -4.18
CA ILE A 156 -4.02 -12.96 -5.10
C ILE A 156 -4.48 -11.83 -6.03
N ILE A 157 -5.71 -11.93 -6.54
CA ILE A 157 -6.30 -10.92 -7.43
C ILE A 157 -6.50 -9.61 -6.66
N PHE A 158 -7.08 -9.66 -5.46
CA PHE A 158 -7.28 -8.48 -4.62
C PHE A 158 -5.97 -7.80 -4.23
N ASN A 159 -4.94 -8.56 -3.88
CA ASN A 159 -3.59 -8.04 -3.59
C ASN A 159 -2.99 -7.33 -4.82
N CYS A 160 -3.17 -7.91 -6.01
CA CYS A 160 -2.74 -7.31 -7.27
C CYS A 160 -3.51 -6.01 -7.59
N MET A 161 -4.82 -5.99 -7.35
CA MET A 161 -5.65 -4.79 -7.51
C MET A 161 -5.22 -3.69 -6.54
N ALA A 162 -4.97 -4.03 -5.27
CA ALA A 162 -4.47 -3.11 -4.26
C ALA A 162 -3.15 -2.45 -4.69
N ALA A 163 -2.18 -3.26 -5.13
CA ALA A 163 -0.90 -2.79 -5.63
C ALA A 163 -1.05 -1.87 -6.85
N THR A 164 -1.91 -2.25 -7.81
CA THR A 164 -2.20 -1.47 -9.01
C THR A 164 -2.81 -0.12 -8.66
N MET A 165 -3.82 -0.10 -7.79
CA MET A 165 -4.47 1.13 -7.33
C MET A 165 -3.47 2.04 -6.61
N ALA A 166 -2.63 1.49 -5.74
CA ALA A 166 -1.68 2.26 -4.95
C ALA A 166 -0.59 2.90 -5.81
N ILE A 167 0.03 2.11 -6.69
CA ILE A 167 1.05 2.59 -7.62
C ILE A 167 0.45 3.60 -8.60
N GLY A 168 -0.71 3.29 -9.20
CA GLY A 168 -1.40 4.18 -10.13
C GLY A 168 -1.77 5.52 -9.49
N SER A 169 -2.33 5.49 -8.28
CA SER A 169 -2.64 6.70 -7.50
C SER A 169 -1.38 7.54 -7.24
N SER A 170 -0.29 6.91 -6.82
CA SER A 170 0.98 7.59 -6.60
C SER A 170 1.51 8.25 -7.87
N MET A 171 1.40 7.59 -9.02
CA MET A 171 1.84 8.13 -10.31
C MET A 171 0.99 9.31 -10.76
N ILE A 172 -0.34 9.21 -10.66
CA ILE A 172 -1.29 10.28 -11.02
C ILE A 172 -1.02 11.53 -10.17
N LEU A 173 -0.83 11.36 -8.86
CA LEU A 173 -0.52 12.46 -7.95
C LEU A 173 0.83 13.12 -8.25
N ASN A 174 1.87 12.32 -8.50
CA ASN A 174 3.18 12.85 -8.87
C ASN A 174 3.14 13.62 -10.19
N TRP A 175 2.42 13.10 -11.19
CA TRP A 175 2.19 13.79 -12.45
C TRP A 175 1.47 15.14 -12.27
N ALA A 176 0.43 15.19 -11.44
CA ALA A 176 -0.31 16.41 -11.14
C ALA A 176 0.57 17.47 -10.45
N ARG A 177 1.43 17.03 -9.52
CA ARG A 177 2.41 17.89 -8.84
C ARG A 177 3.47 18.45 -9.81
N MET A 178 3.99 17.63 -10.71
CA MET A 178 4.96 18.07 -11.72
C MET A 178 4.34 19.11 -12.67
N ARG A 179 3.09 18.90 -13.12
CA ARG A 179 2.38 19.90 -13.94
C ARG A 179 2.24 21.25 -13.25
N ARG A 180 1.92 21.26 -11.94
CA ARG A 180 1.85 22.49 -11.13
C ARG A 180 3.19 23.20 -11.00
N LYS A 181 4.30 22.45 -10.83
CA LYS A 181 5.64 23.04 -10.74
C LYS A 181 6.00 23.76 -12.04
N ASN A 182 5.74 23.13 -13.17
CA ASN A 182 6.03 23.70 -14.49
C ASN A 182 5.15 24.91 -14.84
N SER A 183 3.92 24.99 -14.33
CA SER A 183 3.04 26.15 -14.52
C SER A 183 3.41 27.37 -13.67
N LYS A 184 4.20 27.20 -12.61
CA LYS A 184 4.70 28.31 -11.77
C LYS A 184 6.02 28.91 -12.26
N LEU A 185 6.71 28.21 -13.18
CA LEU A 185 7.98 28.63 -13.78
C LEU A 185 7.78 29.38 -15.11
N LYS A 186 6.54 29.46 -15.60
CA LYS A 186 6.10 30.29 -16.73
C LYS A 186 5.41 31.53 -16.19
#